data_AF-A0A815M6M7-F1
#
_entry.id   AF-A0A815M6M7-F1
#
_cell.length_a   1.000
_cell.length_b   1.000
_cell.length_c   1.000
_cell.angle_alpha   90.00
_cell.angle_beta   90.00
_cell.angle_gamma   90.00
#
_symmetry.space_group_name_H-M   'P 1'
#
loop_
_entity.id
_entity.type
_entity.pdbx_description
1 polymer ?
#
loop_
_entity_poly.entity_id
_entity_poly.type
_entity_poly.pdbx_seq_one_letter_code
_entity_poly.pdbx_strand_id
1 'polypeptide(L)'
;MVTKLSRSSDPIDQYIKEHSLRLTSEQNEIIEKYIEMLDSFDEGQFFQVIIQLMGCKRCIEVGIFTGYTALTIALALPSDSQLIACDITNQYVRQDIWKKAGISDRITLKIGSAIELVRSNEIMSSRQEQNESKKQQLLQNLEILAE
;
A
#
# COMPACT_ATOMS: atom_id res chain seq x y z
N MET A 1 11.94 -25.90 1.54
CA MET A 1 10.95 -24.84 1.80
C MET A 1 11.61 -23.86 2.75
N VAL A 2 11.83 -22.61 2.35
CA VAL A 2 12.43 -21.60 3.26
C VAL A 2 11.36 -21.21 4.27
N THR A 3 11.63 -21.39 5.57
CA THR A 3 10.75 -20.94 6.64
C THR A 3 10.80 -19.41 6.68
N LYS A 4 9.67 -18.73 6.53
CA LYS A 4 9.60 -17.26 6.69
C LYS A 4 10.03 -16.90 8.12
N LEU A 5 10.77 -15.80 8.30
CA LEU A 5 11.25 -15.36 9.62
C LEU A 5 10.08 -15.37 10.61
N SER A 6 8.93 -14.85 10.21
CA SER A 6 7.69 -14.79 11.00
C SER A 6 7.32 -16.11 11.70
N ARG A 7 7.66 -17.26 11.12
CA ARG A 7 7.32 -18.61 11.61
C ARG A 7 8.51 -19.43 12.10
N SER A 8 9.72 -18.88 12.02
CA SER A 8 10.91 -19.59 12.46
C SER A 8 11.00 -19.67 13.98
N SER A 9 11.36 -20.86 14.47
CA SER A 9 11.75 -21.11 15.87
C SER A 9 13.27 -21.05 16.08
N ASP A 10 14.03 -20.64 15.06
CA ASP A 10 15.47 -20.44 15.19
C ASP A 10 15.76 -19.30 16.19
N PRO A 11 16.68 -19.48 17.16
CA PRO A 11 17.02 -18.45 18.13
C PRO A 11 17.50 -17.13 17.50
N ILE A 12 18.18 -17.17 16.36
CA ILE A 12 18.63 -15.98 15.62
C ILE A 12 17.42 -15.23 15.07
N ASP A 13 16.46 -15.97 14.50
CA ASP A 13 15.26 -15.36 13.93
C ASP A 13 14.39 -14.72 15.02
N GLN A 14 14.31 -15.34 16.19
CA GLN A 14 13.65 -14.75 17.36
C GLN A 14 14.38 -13.49 17.84
N TYR A 15 15.71 -13.53 17.91
CA TYR A 15 16.50 -12.35 18.26
C TYR A 15 16.25 -11.19 17.30
N ILE A 16 16.21 -11.44 15.98
CA ILE A 16 15.89 -10.43 14.97
C ILE A 16 14.49 -9.85 15.20
N LYS A 17 13.49 -10.69 15.47
CA LYS A 17 12.13 -10.21 15.75
C LYS A 17 12.08 -9.30 16.97
N GLU A 18 12.69 -9.72 18.08
CA GLU A 18 12.66 -9.01 19.35
C GLU A 18 13.46 -7.70 19.30
N HIS A 19 14.59 -7.68 18.60
CA HIS A 19 15.54 -6.56 18.66
C HIS A 19 15.44 -5.61 17.47
N SER A 20 14.99 -6.07 16.31
CA SER A 20 14.96 -5.26 15.08
C SER A 20 13.56 -4.81 14.69
N LEU A 21 12.51 -5.62 14.93
CA LEU A 21 11.18 -5.25 14.45
C LEU A 21 10.57 -4.08 15.25
N ARG A 22 10.01 -3.10 14.53
CA ARG A 22 9.27 -1.95 15.05
C ARG A 22 7.90 -1.85 14.39
N LEU A 23 7.00 -2.77 14.76
CA LEU A 23 5.65 -2.83 14.21
C LEU A 23 4.69 -1.90 14.96
N THR A 24 3.87 -1.16 14.22
CA THR A 24 2.78 -0.34 14.75
C THR A 24 1.59 -1.20 15.19
N SER A 25 0.71 -0.64 16.02
CA SER A 25 -0.56 -1.29 16.42
C SER A 25 -1.41 -1.69 15.21
N GLU A 26 -1.45 -0.85 14.19
CA GLU A 26 -2.21 -1.05 12.95
C GLU A 26 -1.62 -2.18 12.11
N GLN A 27 -0.29 -2.28 12.04
CA GLN A 27 0.38 -3.42 11.41
C GLN A 27 0.09 -4.73 12.15
N ASN A 28 0.16 -4.73 13.48
CA ASN A 28 -0.13 -5.92 14.29
C ASN A 28 -1.56 -6.41 14.11
N GLU A 29 -2.54 -5.51 14.00
CA GLU A 29 -3.95 -5.88 13.79
C GLU A 29 -4.17 -6.66 12.47
N ILE A 30 -3.42 -6.32 11.41
CA ILE A 30 -3.46 -7.10 10.16
C ILE A 30 -2.73 -8.43 10.33
N ILE A 31 -1.57 -8.42 10.99
CA ILE A 31 -0.74 -9.62 11.20
C ILE A 31 -1.51 -10.68 11.98
N GLU A 32 -2.11 -10.32 13.12
CA GLU A 32 -2.82 -11.27 14.00
C GLU A 32 -3.89 -12.06 13.24
N LYS A 33 -4.55 -11.43 12.26
CA LYS A 33 -5.61 -12.04 11.47
C LYS A 33 -5.13 -12.83 10.27
N TYR A 34 -3.97 -12.48 9.69
CA TYR A 34 -3.54 -12.99 8.37
C TYR A 34 -2.11 -13.56 8.34
N ILE A 35 -1.45 -13.76 9.49
CA ILE A 35 -0.04 -14.19 9.62
C ILE A 35 0.38 -15.34 8.70
N GLU A 36 -0.49 -16.32 8.47
CA GLU A 36 -0.21 -17.49 7.63
C GLU A 36 -0.01 -17.16 6.15
N MET A 37 -0.62 -16.08 5.68
CA MET A 37 -0.63 -15.68 4.28
C MET A 37 0.25 -14.45 4.00
N LEU A 38 0.78 -13.79 5.05
CA LEU A 38 1.66 -12.65 4.90
C LEU A 38 3.12 -13.07 4.61
N ASP A 39 3.85 -12.15 4.00
CA ASP A 39 5.30 -12.20 3.88
C ASP A 39 6.00 -11.85 5.19
N SER A 40 7.33 -11.86 5.16
CA SER A 40 8.13 -11.66 6.35
C SER A 40 8.09 -10.20 6.81
N PHE A 41 7.87 -9.95 8.10
CA PHE A 41 7.64 -8.58 8.60
C PHE A 41 8.90 -7.70 8.56
N ASP A 42 10.06 -8.33 8.68
CA ASP A 42 11.39 -7.75 8.50
C ASP A 42 11.62 -7.27 7.07
N GLU A 43 11.09 -7.96 6.07
CA GLU A 43 11.12 -7.52 4.67
C GLU A 43 10.41 -6.18 4.50
N GLY A 44 9.25 -6.03 5.15
CA GLY A 44 8.52 -4.76 5.18
C GLY A 44 9.36 -3.60 5.75
N GLN A 45 10.06 -3.80 6.88
CA GLN A 45 10.93 -2.78 7.46
C GLN A 45 12.17 -2.50 6.61
N PHE A 46 12.70 -3.52 5.94
CA PHE A 46 13.77 -3.34 4.98
C PHE A 46 13.34 -2.42 3.82
N PHE A 47 12.12 -2.58 3.30
CA PHE A 47 11.56 -1.64 2.32
C PHE A 47 11.45 -0.21 2.83
N GLN A 48 11.08 -0.02 4.11
CA GLN A 48 11.03 1.33 4.70
C GLN A 48 12.40 2.01 4.66
N VAL A 49 13.46 1.27 5.00
CA VAL A 49 14.84 1.79 4.93
C VAL A 49 15.20 2.16 3.49
N ILE A 50 14.91 1.30 2.51
CA ILE A 50 15.17 1.59 1.09
C ILE A 50 14.42 2.84 0.63
N ILE A 51 13.12 2.95 0.95
CA ILE A 51 12.26 4.08 0.59
C ILE A 51 12.82 5.40 1.12
N GLN A 52 13.26 5.40 2.38
CA GLN A 52 13.83 6.57 3.02
C GLN A 52 15.18 6.94 2.41
N LEU A 53 16.07 5.97 2.18
CA LEU A 53 17.38 6.19 1.56
C LEU A 53 17.28 6.69 0.12
N MET A 54 16.31 6.20 -0.64
CA MET A 54 16.08 6.63 -2.03
C MET A 54 15.32 7.95 -2.13
N GLY A 55 14.75 8.47 -1.03
CA GLY A 55 13.93 9.68 -1.06
C GLY A 55 12.66 9.54 -1.91
N CYS A 56 12.06 8.34 -1.92
CA CYS A 56 10.89 8.07 -2.75
C CYS A 56 9.70 8.99 -2.40
N LYS A 57 9.04 9.53 -3.43
CA LYS A 57 7.80 10.32 -3.31
C LYS A 57 6.60 9.67 -4.00
N ARG A 58 6.85 8.74 -4.92
CA ARG A 58 5.83 8.00 -5.65
C ARG A 58 6.21 6.53 -5.65
N CYS A 59 5.33 5.69 -5.13
CA CYS A 59 5.50 4.24 -5.12
C CYS A 59 4.28 3.58 -5.76
N ILE A 60 4.51 2.40 -6.31
CA ILE A 60 3.46 1.49 -6.75
C ILE A 60 3.69 0.14 -6.11
N GLU A 61 2.63 -0.47 -5.61
CA GLU A 61 2.62 -1.86 -5.18
C GLU A 61 1.59 -2.63 -6.00
N VAL A 62 2.00 -3.75 -6.58
CA VAL A 62 1.16 -4.63 -7.40
C VAL A 62 0.97 -5.96 -6.68
N GLY A 63 -0.27 -6.28 -6.35
CA GLY A 63 -0.62 -7.38 -5.47
C GLY A 63 -0.44 -6.97 -4.01
N ILE A 64 -1.51 -6.47 -3.39
CA ILE A 64 -1.46 -5.91 -2.03
C ILE A 64 -2.16 -6.80 -1.01
N PHE A 65 -3.02 -7.73 -1.45
CA PHE A 65 -3.81 -8.63 -0.60
C PHE A 65 -4.55 -7.90 0.52
N THR A 66 -4.02 -7.91 1.75
CA THR A 66 -4.62 -7.23 2.91
C THR A 66 -4.25 -5.75 3.01
N GLY A 67 -3.23 -5.31 2.27
CA GLY A 67 -2.66 -3.98 2.36
C GLY A 67 -1.62 -3.80 3.46
N TYR A 68 -1.06 -4.90 4.00
CA TYR A 68 0.00 -4.83 5.03
C TYR A 68 1.27 -4.15 4.52
N THR A 69 1.80 -4.59 3.38
CA THR A 69 3.00 -4.00 2.79
C THR A 69 2.70 -2.57 2.32
N ALA A 70 1.52 -2.32 1.75
CA ALA A 70 1.07 -0.97 1.39
C ALA A 70 1.05 0.00 2.58
N LEU A 71 0.51 -0.44 3.72
CA LEU A 71 0.56 0.32 4.98
C LEU A 71 2.01 0.59 5.39
N THR A 72 2.86 -0.43 5.34
CA THR A 72 4.28 -0.36 5.72
C THR A 72 5.06 0.64 4.86
N ILE A 73 4.86 0.60 3.54
CA ILE A 73 5.44 1.53 2.56
C ILE A 73 4.95 2.97 2.82
N ALA A 74 3.63 3.15 2.96
CA ALA A 74 3.03 4.47 3.16
C ALA A 74 3.44 5.15 4.48
N LEU A 75 3.71 4.37 5.53
CA LEU A 75 4.26 4.88 6.79
C LEU A 75 5.69 5.42 6.65
N ALA A 76 6.48 4.87 5.73
CA ALA A 76 7.86 5.32 5.50
C ALA A 76 7.96 6.50 4.52
N LEU A 77 6.95 6.70 3.69
CA LEU A 77 6.93 7.78 2.73
C LEU A 77 6.69 9.15 3.41
N PRO A 78 7.27 10.25 2.88
CA PRO A 78 6.96 11.62 3.29
C PRO A 78 5.46 11.97 3.19
N SER A 79 4.99 12.98 3.92
CA SER A 79 3.56 13.35 3.94
C SER A 79 3.00 13.84 2.60
N ASP A 80 3.87 14.36 1.73
CA ASP A 80 3.56 14.85 0.38
C ASP A 80 3.73 13.78 -0.72
N SER A 81 3.81 12.51 -0.33
CA SER A 81 3.99 11.37 -1.23
C SER A 81 2.68 10.73 -1.68
N GLN A 82 2.78 9.80 -2.64
CA GLN A 82 1.68 8.96 -3.07
C GLN A 82 2.13 7.52 -3.25
N LEU A 83 1.35 6.59 -2.72
CA LEU A 83 1.40 5.16 -3.02
C LEU A 83 0.17 4.78 -3.86
N ILE A 84 0.40 4.16 -5.01
CA ILE A 84 -0.66 3.48 -5.75
C ILE A 84 -0.62 2.01 -5.38
N ALA A 85 -1.72 1.51 -4.82
CA ALA A 85 -1.87 0.15 -4.34
C ALA A 85 -2.81 -0.59 -5.29
N CYS A 86 -2.33 -1.61 -5.99
CA CYS A 86 -3.07 -2.30 -7.04
C CYS A 86 -3.35 -3.76 -6.67
N ASP A 87 -4.59 -4.20 -6.84
CA ASP A 87 -4.96 -5.61 -6.74
C ASP A 87 -6.07 -5.97 -7.73
N ILE A 88 -6.29 -7.26 -7.96
CA ILE A 88 -7.43 -7.74 -8.74
C ILE A 88 -8.75 -7.66 -7.96
N THR A 89 -8.70 -7.62 -6.62
CA THR A 89 -9.86 -7.56 -5.74
C THR A 89 -9.58 -6.76 -4.46
N ASN A 90 -10.59 -6.09 -3.92
CA ASN A 90 -10.49 -5.40 -2.62
C ASN A 90 -10.98 -6.24 -1.44
N GLN A 91 -11.38 -7.50 -1.66
CA GLN A 91 -12.06 -8.34 -0.67
C GLN A 91 -11.30 -8.45 0.66
N TYR A 92 -9.97 -8.47 0.62
CA TYR A 92 -9.12 -8.63 1.80
C TYR A 92 -8.50 -7.33 2.27
N VAL A 93 -8.59 -6.26 1.47
CA VAL A 93 -7.88 -5.01 1.69
C VAL A 93 -8.45 -4.29 2.91
N ARG A 94 -7.59 -4.03 3.90
CA ARG A 94 -7.94 -3.38 5.17
C ARG A 94 -7.79 -1.87 5.10
N GLN A 95 -8.58 -1.22 4.23
CA GLN A 95 -8.60 0.25 4.10
C GLN A 95 -9.01 0.95 5.40
N ASP A 96 -9.81 0.29 6.24
CA ASP A 96 -10.18 0.75 7.57
C ASP A 96 -8.96 0.93 8.48
N ILE A 97 -7.95 0.07 8.34
CA ILE A 97 -6.68 0.17 9.06
C ILE A 97 -5.83 1.32 8.53
N TRP A 98 -5.80 1.53 7.22
CA TRP A 98 -5.13 2.71 6.65
C TRP A 98 -5.74 4.01 7.17
N LYS A 99 -7.07 4.04 7.33
CA LYS A 99 -7.76 5.19 7.92
C LYS A 99 -7.40 5.38 9.38
N LYS A 100 -7.37 4.30 10.17
CA LYS A 100 -6.95 4.31 11.57
C LYS A 100 -5.51 4.79 11.74
N ALA A 101 -4.61 4.40 10.82
CA ALA A 101 -3.22 4.83 10.77
C ALA A 101 -3.04 6.29 10.30
N GLY A 102 -4.09 6.96 9.82
CA GLY A 102 -4.03 8.35 9.36
C GLY A 102 -3.24 8.55 8.06
N ILE A 103 -3.20 7.54 7.19
CA ILE A 103 -2.42 7.55 5.93
C ILE A 103 -3.28 7.31 4.67
N SER A 104 -4.61 7.25 4.80
CA SER A 104 -5.51 7.03 3.66
C SER A 104 -5.35 8.04 2.54
N ASP A 105 -4.96 9.27 2.84
CA ASP A 105 -4.72 10.35 1.87
C ASP A 105 -3.47 10.10 1.00
N ARG A 106 -2.58 9.21 1.43
CA ARG A 106 -1.35 8.83 0.72
C ARG A 106 -1.51 7.58 -0.12
N ILE A 107 -2.52 6.75 0.14
CA ILE A 107 -2.75 5.50 -0.60
C ILE A 107 -3.92 5.64 -1.57
N THR A 108 -3.66 5.41 -2.85
CA THR A 108 -4.70 5.29 -3.88
C THR A 108 -4.89 3.82 -4.23
N LEU A 109 -6.01 3.23 -3.83
CA LEU A 109 -6.37 1.86 -4.23
C LEU A 109 -6.89 1.84 -5.67
N LYS A 110 -6.37 0.91 -6.46
CA LYS A 110 -6.82 0.62 -7.83
C LYS A 110 -7.14 -0.87 -7.96
N ILE A 111 -8.38 -1.17 -8.34
CA ILE A 111 -8.83 -2.54 -8.54
C ILE A 111 -8.90 -2.86 -10.02
N GLY A 112 -8.25 -3.92 -10.43
CA GLY A 112 -8.19 -4.38 -11.82
C GLY A 112 -6.87 -5.09 -12.11
N SER A 113 -6.76 -5.61 -13.34
CA SER A 113 -5.48 -6.13 -13.81
C SER A 113 -4.43 -5.02 -13.84
N ALA A 114 -3.28 -5.25 -13.21
CA ALA A 114 -2.20 -4.26 -13.19
C ALA A 114 -1.76 -3.85 -14.59
N ILE A 115 -1.78 -4.79 -15.55
CA ILE A 115 -1.45 -4.52 -16.96
C ILE A 115 -2.45 -3.55 -17.58
N GLU A 116 -3.74 -3.72 -17.30
CA GLU A 116 -4.79 -2.85 -17.82
C GLU A 116 -4.68 -1.45 -17.22
N LEU A 117 -4.47 -1.36 -15.90
CA LEU A 117 -4.31 -0.09 -15.19
C LEU A 117 -3.07 0.71 -15.64
N VAL A 118 -1.99 0.03 -16.03
CA VAL A 118 -0.82 0.68 -16.64
C VAL A 118 -1.16 1.16 -18.04
N ARG A 119 -1.80 0.33 -18.87
CA ARG A 119 -2.17 0.67 -20.26
C ARG A 119 -3.17 1.83 -20.35
N SER A 120 -4.10 1.93 -19.42
CA SER A 120 -5.08 3.03 -19.36
C SER A 120 -4.49 4.34 -18.82
N ASN A 121 -3.19 4.39 -18.50
CA ASN A 121 -2.51 5.50 -17.83
C ASN A 121 -3.09 5.90 -16.46
N GLU A 122 -3.92 5.04 -15.86
CA GLU A 122 -4.54 5.31 -14.55
C GLU A 122 -3.53 5.33 -13.39
N ILE A 123 -2.40 4.64 -13.56
CA ILE A 123 -1.31 4.58 -12.59
C ILE A 123 -0.25 5.66 -12.86
N MET A 124 -0.03 6.00 -14.13
CA MET A 124 1.08 6.87 -14.55
C MET A 124 0.73 8.36 -14.57
N SER A 125 -0.56 8.70 -14.66
CA SER A 125 -1.03 10.09 -14.71
C SER A 125 -0.63 10.89 -13.47
N SER A 126 -0.27 12.15 -13.67
CA SER A 126 0.08 13.06 -12.57
C SER A 126 -1.17 13.45 -11.76
N ARG A 127 -0.99 13.82 -10.50
CA ARG A 127 -2.10 14.25 -9.62
C ARG A 127 -2.86 15.46 -10.18
N GLN A 128 -2.18 16.31 -10.96
CA GLN A 128 -2.78 17.45 -11.66
C GLN A 128 -3.65 16.99 -12.84
N GLU A 129 -3.13 16.13 -13.72
CA GLU A 129 -3.89 15.56 -14.84
C GLU A 129 -5.15 14.84 -14.37
N GLN A 130 -5.05 14.05 -13.29
CA GLN A 130 -6.21 13.34 -12.72
C GLN A 130 -7.28 14.31 -12.20
N ASN A 131 -6.88 15.42 -11.59
CA ASN A 131 -7.80 16.43 -11.09
C ASN A 131 -8.48 17.20 -12.23
N GLU A 132 -7.75 17.52 -13.29
CA GLU A 132 -8.30 18.16 -14.49
C GLU A 132 -9.28 17.24 -15.22
N SER A 133 -8.92 15.98 -15.47
CA SER A 133 -9.82 15.01 -16.11
C SER A 133 -11.10 14.80 -15.29
N LYS A 134 -11.01 14.69 -13.95
CA LYS A 134 -12.20 14.61 -13.09
C LYS A 134 -13.07 15.85 -13.17
N LYS A 135 -12.46 17.05 -13.18
CA LYS A 135 -13.19 18.32 -13.32
C LYS A 135 -13.92 18.39 -14.66
N GLN A 136 -13.26 18.01 -15.75
CA GLN A 136 -13.83 18.00 -17.09
C GLN A 136 -15.01 17.04 -17.21
N GLN A 137 -14.89 15.85 -16.62
CA GLN A 137 -15.97 14.86 -16.63
C GLN A 137 -17.17 15.28 -15.75
N LEU A 138 -16.92 15.95 -14.62
CA LEU A 138 -17.97 16.57 -13.81
C LEU A 138 -18.74 17.65 -14.59
N LEU A 139 -18.04 18.49 -15.35
CA LEU A 139 -18.66 19.52 -16.18
C LEU A 139 -19.54 18.90 -17.27
N GLN A 140 -19.05 17.87 -17.97
CA GLN A 140 -19.86 17.14 -18.96
C GLN A 140 -21.13 16.51 -18.36
N ASN A 141 -21.02 15.90 -17.17
CA ASN A 141 -22.18 15.30 -16.51
C ASN A 141 -23.23 16.35 -16.10
N LEU A 142 -22.80 17.55 -15.73
CA LEU A 142 -23.71 18.66 -15.39
C LEU A 142 -24.39 19.25 -16.63
N GLU A 143 -23.71 19.31 -17.77
CA GLU A 143 -24.29 19.75 -19.05
C GLU A 143 -25.39 18.79 -19.52
N ILE A 144 -25.17 17.47 -19.40
CA ILE A 144 -26.17 16.44 -19.75
C ILE A 144 -27.42 16.50 -18.86
N LEU A 145 -27.29 16.93 -17.60
CA LEU A 145 -28.42 17.08 -16.68
C LEU A 145 -29.22 18.38 -16.89
N ALA A 146 -28.71 19.29 -17.71
CA ALA A 146 -29.36 20.56 -18.03
C ALA A 146 -30.21 20.51 -19.31
N GLU A 147 -30.21 19.35 -20.02
CA GLU A 147 -31.09 19.01 -21.15
C GLU A 147 -32.24 18.08 -20.72
#